data_AF-A0A6N9HAI4-F1
#
_entry.id   AF-A0A6N9HAI4-F1
#
_cell.length_a   1.000
_cell.length_b   1.000
_cell.length_c   1.000
_cell.angle_alpha   90.00
_cell.angle_beta   90.00
_cell.angle_gamma   90.00
#
_symmetry.space_group_name_H-M   'P 1'
#
loop_
_entity.id
_entity.type
_entity.pdbx_description
1 polymer ?
#
loop_
_entity_poly.entity_id
_entity_poly.type
_entity_poly.pdbx_seq_one_letter_code
_entity_poly.pdbx_strand_id
1 'polypeptide(L)'
;MPKKYDQQLREHAVRMVLDKRAAEACSQRVAMDAVGASLGIAPATIRNWMPRAGEQLAMAGAAAPRESLEEENRRLRRELAETRRANEILKKASAFFAAELDRPTTR
;
A
#
# COMPACT_ATOMS: atom_id res chain seq x y z
N MET A 1 5.22 16.26 -28.61
CA MET A 1 4.83 14.83 -28.57
C MET A 1 4.44 14.47 -27.15
N PRO A 2 3.26 13.86 -26.92
CA PRO A 2 2.86 13.45 -25.57
C PRO A 2 3.85 12.39 -25.05
N LYS A 3 4.41 12.59 -23.86
CA LYS A 3 5.29 11.60 -23.22
C LYS A 3 4.42 10.40 -22.85
N LYS A 4 4.73 9.21 -23.37
CA LYS A 4 4.02 7.93 -23.12
C LYS A 4 3.80 7.59 -21.64
N TYR A 5 4.62 8.14 -20.74
CA TYR A 5 4.54 7.95 -19.30
C TYR A 5 4.74 9.30 -18.61
N ASP A 6 3.82 9.63 -17.69
CA ASP A 6 3.89 10.82 -16.86
C ASP A 6 5.10 10.78 -15.91
N GLN A 7 5.61 11.94 -15.50
CA GLN A 7 6.78 12.06 -14.63
C GLN A 7 6.54 11.44 -13.26
N GLN A 8 5.35 11.63 -12.68
CA GLN A 8 4.99 11.06 -11.39
C GLN A 8 5.07 9.53 -11.40
N LEU A 9 4.61 8.89 -12.47
CA LEU A 9 4.65 7.44 -12.63
C LEU A 9 6.10 6.90 -12.69
N ARG A 10 7.02 7.64 -13.33
CA ARG A 10 8.43 7.25 -13.41
C ARG A 10 9.12 7.33 -12.06
N GLU A 11 8.91 8.43 -11.35
CA GLU A 11 9.45 8.67 -10.01
C GLU A 11 8.91 7.61 -9.02
N HIS A 12 7.62 7.32 -9.10
CA HIS A 12 6.97 6.27 -8.32
C HIS A 12 7.56 4.87 -8.62
N ALA A 13 7.72 4.50 -9.90
CA ALA A 13 8.30 3.22 -10.28
C ALA A 13 9.74 3.04 -9.78
N VAL A 14 10.58 4.09 -9.90
CA VAL A 14 11.96 4.08 -9.40
C VAL A 14 11.99 3.93 -7.88
N ARG A 15 11.13 4.66 -7.16
CA ARG A 15 11.01 4.56 -5.70
C ARG A 15 10.62 3.14 -5.26
N MET A 16 9.60 2.56 -5.89
CA MET A 16 9.16 1.18 -5.60
C MET A 16 10.29 0.15 -5.78
N VAL A 17 11.13 0.31 -6.81
CA VAL A 17 12.29 -0.58 -7.03
C VAL A 17 13.32 -0.46 -5.91
N LEU A 18 13.64 0.77 -5.49
CA LEU A 18 14.58 1.00 -4.39
C LEU A 18 14.04 0.46 -3.06
N ASP A 19 12.77 0.72 -2.76
CA ASP A 19 12.11 0.26 -1.54
C ASP A 19 12.04 -1.28 -1.49
N LYS A 20 11.66 -1.93 -2.59
CA LYS A 20 11.62 -3.40 -2.68
C LYS A 20 13.01 -4.01 -2.53
N ARG A 21 14.03 -3.41 -3.16
CA ARG A 21 15.43 -3.83 -3.03
C ARG A 21 15.90 -3.72 -1.57
N ALA A 22 15.52 -2.65 -0.87
CA ALA A 22 15.87 -2.44 0.52
C ALA A 22 15.13 -3.41 1.47
N ALA A 23 13.83 -3.64 1.23
CA ALA A 23 12.99 -4.49 2.08
C ALA A 23 13.31 -5.98 1.94
N GLU A 24 13.54 -6.46 0.72
CA GLU A 24 13.74 -7.89 0.43
C GLU A 24 15.22 -8.26 0.29
N ALA A 25 16.14 -7.30 0.44
CA ALA A 25 17.57 -7.45 0.16
C ALA A 25 17.86 -8.14 -1.20
N CYS A 26 16.97 -7.96 -2.17
CA CYS A 26 17.01 -8.67 -3.45
C CYS A 26 17.86 -7.93 -4.49
N SER A 27 18.20 -8.61 -5.60
CA SER A 27 18.93 -7.94 -6.68
C SER A 27 18.08 -6.86 -7.35
N GLN A 28 18.72 -5.82 -7.89
CA GLN A 28 18.01 -4.74 -8.60
C GLN A 28 17.17 -5.29 -9.78
N ARG A 29 17.63 -6.36 -10.44
CA ARG A 29 16.90 -7.02 -11.52
C ARG A 29 15.58 -7.61 -11.03
N VAL A 30 15.63 -8.36 -9.93
CA VAL A 30 14.44 -8.98 -9.31
C VAL A 30 13.44 -7.91 -8.86
N ALA A 31 13.93 -6.81 -8.28
CA ALA A 31 13.08 -5.69 -7.89
C ALA A 31 12.41 -5.03 -9.11
N MET A 32 13.13 -4.79 -10.20
CA MET A 32 12.59 -4.21 -11.44
C MET A 32 11.56 -5.14 -12.12
N ASP A 33 11.81 -6.46 -12.14
CA ASP A 33 10.90 -7.43 -12.74
C ASP A 33 9.56 -7.46 -11.99
N ALA A 34 9.61 -7.47 -10.66
CA ALA A 34 8.41 -7.45 -9.83
C ALA A 34 7.63 -6.13 -9.91
N VAL A 35 8.32 -4.98 -9.89
CA VAL A 35 7.67 -3.67 -10.05
C VAL A 35 7.09 -3.52 -11.46
N GLY A 36 7.79 -4.02 -12.48
CA GLY A 36 7.29 -4.05 -13.86
C GLY A 36 6.01 -4.86 -13.98
N ALA A 37 5.96 -6.05 -13.38
CA ALA A 37 4.76 -6.87 -13.32
C ALA A 37 3.60 -6.17 -12.58
N SER A 38 3.88 -5.45 -11.49
CA SER A 38 2.87 -4.71 -10.73
C SER A 38 2.29 -3.50 -11.47
N LEU A 39 3.10 -2.80 -12.26
CA LEU A 39 2.68 -1.57 -12.97
C LEU A 39 2.28 -1.83 -14.42
N GLY A 40 2.45 -3.05 -14.93
CA GLY A 40 2.26 -3.38 -16.36
C GLY A 40 3.31 -2.73 -17.27
N ILE A 41 4.50 -2.41 -16.75
CA ILE A 41 5.57 -1.71 -17.46
C ILE A 41 6.72 -2.69 -17.70
N ALA A 42 7.28 -2.69 -18.90
CA ALA A 42 8.44 -3.53 -19.19
C ALA A 42 9.62 -3.19 -18.26
N PRO A 43 10.30 -4.17 -17.64
CA PRO A 43 11.42 -3.92 -16.72
C PRO A 43 12.56 -3.13 -17.39
N ALA A 44 12.78 -3.32 -18.69
CA ALA A 44 13.73 -2.56 -19.49
C ALA A 44 13.41 -1.05 -19.53
N THR A 45 12.12 -0.68 -19.49
CA THR A 45 11.68 0.71 -19.44
C THR A 45 11.98 1.33 -18.07
N ILE A 46 11.73 0.59 -16.98
CA ILE A 46 12.05 1.04 -15.62
C ILE A 46 13.56 1.20 -15.44
N ARG A 47 14.36 0.31 -16.04
CA ARG A 47 15.83 0.42 -16.04
C ARG A 47 16.32 1.74 -16.63
N ASN A 48 15.65 2.27 -17.65
CA ASN A 48 16.01 3.56 -18.26
C ASN A 48 15.69 4.76 -17.37
N TRP A 49 14.87 4.58 -16.34
CA TRP A 49 14.54 5.62 -15.36
C TRP A 49 15.39 5.52 -14.09
N MET A 50 16.13 4.42 -13.90
CA MET A 50 16.96 4.25 -12.73
C MET A 50 18.08 5.30 -12.68
N PRO A 51 18.20 6.04 -11.56
CA PRO A 51 19.24 7.04 -11.41
C PRO A 51 20.62 6.39 -11.28
N ARG A 52 21.69 7.18 -11.41
CA ARG A 52 23.06 6.67 -11.27
C ARG A 52 23.30 6.19 -9.82
N ALA A 53 24.25 5.29 -9.61
CA ALA A 53 24.49 4.66 -8.30
C ALA A 53 24.67 5.66 -7.13
N GLY A 54 25.30 6.82 -7.38
CA GLY A 54 25.45 7.88 -6.37
C GLY A 54 24.14 8.60 -6.03
N GLU A 55 23.26 8.80 -7.01
CA GLU A 55 21.94 9.41 -6.82
C GLU A 55 20.94 8.44 -6.18
N GLN A 56 21.11 7.13 -6.41
CA GLN A 56 20.32 6.08 -5.75
C GLN A 56 20.49 6.11 -4.23
N LEU A 57 21.70 6.35 -3.73
CA LEU A 57 21.97 6.49 -2.29
C LEU A 57 21.28 7.72 -1.69
N ALA A 58 21.28 8.85 -2.41
CA ALA A 58 20.56 10.05 -2.00
C ALA A 58 19.03 9.82 -2.00
N MET A 59 18.50 9.09 -2.98
CA MET A 59 17.08 8.75 -3.05
C MET A 59 16.67 7.74 -1.98
N ALA A 60 17.44 6.67 -1.78
CA ALA A 60 17.20 5.67 -0.74
C ALA A 60 17.34 6.27 0.67
N GLY A 61 18.26 7.21 0.87
CA GLY A 61 18.43 7.97 2.12
C GLY A 61 17.38 9.07 2.31
N ALA A 62 16.83 9.63 1.23
CA ALA A 62 15.68 10.53 1.24
C ALA A 62 14.39 9.71 1.36
N ALA A 63 14.16 9.16 2.55
CA ALA A 63 12.85 8.67 2.93
C ALA A 63 11.90 9.88 3.12
N ALA A 64 11.20 10.31 2.06
CA ALA A 64 9.90 11.02 2.06
C ALA A 64 9.56 11.57 0.64
N PRO A 65 8.29 11.85 0.28
CA PRO A 65 7.03 11.66 1.02
C PRO A 65 6.13 10.63 0.31
N ARG A 66 5.78 9.55 1.01
CA ARG A 66 4.42 8.97 0.82
C ARG A 66 3.45 10.13 1.07
N GLU A 67 2.32 10.23 0.37
CA GLU A 67 1.17 11.06 0.85
C GLU A 67 1.22 11.08 2.36
N SER A 68 1.36 12.26 2.99
CA SER A 68 2.06 12.39 4.28
C SER A 68 1.70 11.19 5.14
N LEU A 69 2.67 10.40 5.64
CA LEU A 69 2.35 9.16 6.38
C LEU A 69 1.22 9.38 7.40
N GLU A 70 1.11 10.62 7.89
CA GLU A 70 -0.01 11.21 8.62
C GLU A 70 -1.38 11.20 7.90
N GLU A 71 -1.53 11.69 6.66
CA GLU A 71 -2.73 11.54 5.82
C GLU A 71 -3.14 10.08 5.63
N GLU A 72 -2.20 9.21 5.29
CA GLU A 72 -2.49 7.77 5.16
C GLU A 72 -2.89 7.16 6.51
N ASN A 73 -2.20 7.50 7.61
CA ASN A 73 -2.60 7.09 8.96
C ASN A 73 -4.00 7.60 9.30
N ARG A 74 -4.33 8.83 8.91
CA ARG A 74 -5.60 9.48 9.22
C ARG A 74 -6.73 8.81 8.46
N ARG A 75 -6.52 8.44 7.19
CA ARG A 75 -7.47 7.65 6.40
C ARG A 75 -7.66 6.27 7.03
N LEU A 76 -6.58 5.55 7.30
CA LEU A 76 -6.62 4.21 7.90
C LEU A 76 -7.27 4.20 9.29
N ARG A 77 -7.01 5.22 10.14
CA ARG A 77 -7.66 5.36 11.45
C ARG A 77 -9.17 5.57 11.33
N ARG A 78 -9.63 6.32 10.32
CA ARG A 78 -11.07 6.52 10.06
C ARG A 78 -11.73 5.21 9.64
N GLU A 79 -11.13 4.50 8.68
CA GLU A 79 -11.62 3.19 8.22
C GLU A 79 -11.66 2.15 9.35
N LEU A 80 -10.63 2.10 10.20
CA LEU A 80 -10.60 1.21 11.37
C LEU A 80 -11.67 1.56 12.41
N ALA A 81 -11.92 2.86 12.65
CA ALA A 81 -12.94 3.29 13.60
C ALA A 81 -14.36 2.92 13.12
N GLU A 82 -14.64 3.13 11.84
CA GLU A 82 -15.91 2.77 11.22
C GLU A 82 -16.13 1.25 11.26
N THR A 83 -15.11 0.48 10.89
CA THR A 83 -15.15 -0.99 10.92
C THR A 83 -15.38 -1.52 12.34
N ARG A 84 -14.74 -0.92 13.36
CA ARG A 84 -14.94 -1.30 14.76
C ARG A 84 -16.36 -0.99 15.22
N ARG A 85 -16.90 0.17 14.88
CA ARG A 85 -18.29 0.55 15.21
C ARG A 85 -19.29 -0.42 14.58
N ALA A 86 -19.11 -0.79 13.31
CA ALA A 86 -19.96 -1.77 12.65
C ALA A 86 -19.91 -3.14 13.37
N ASN A 87 -18.71 -3.59 13.75
CA ASN A 87 -18.54 -4.82 14.50
C ASN A 87 -19.20 -4.78 15.88
N GLU A 88 -19.16 -3.65 16.59
CA GLU A 88 -19.85 -3.50 17.87
C GLU A 88 -21.36 -3.60 17.74
N ILE A 89 -21.94 -2.98 16.70
CA ILE A 89 -23.37 -3.08 16.41
C ILE A 89 -23.75 -4.54 16.13
N LEU A 90 -22.97 -5.21 15.27
CA LEU A 90 -23.20 -6.62 14.93
C LEU A 90 -23.10 -7.53 16.16
N LYS A 91 -22.09 -7.31 17.02
CA LYS A 91 -21.94 -8.06 18.28
C LYS A 91 -23.11 -7.85 19.24
N LYS A 92 -23.61 -6.60 19.35
CA LYS A 92 -24.78 -6.30 20.19
C LYS A 92 -26.04 -6.94 19.63
N ALA A 93 -26.24 -6.88 18.31
CA ALA A 93 -27.34 -7.56 17.65
C ALA A 93 -27.28 -9.07 17.86
N SER A 94 -26.11 -9.69 17.67
CA SER A 94 -25.95 -11.14 17.90
C SER A 94 -26.20 -11.52 19.36
N ALA A 95 -25.76 -10.70 20.32
CA ALA A 95 -26.02 -10.94 21.74
C ALA A 95 -27.52 -10.81 22.08
N PHE A 96 -28.21 -9.83 21.49
CA PHE A 96 -29.65 -9.66 21.66
C PHE A 96 -30.43 -10.87 21.12
N PHE A 97 -30.14 -11.30 19.89
CA PHE A 97 -30.80 -12.46 19.29
C PHE A 97 -30.49 -13.76 20.05
N ALA A 98 -29.25 -13.95 20.51
CA ALA A 98 -28.91 -15.10 21.35
C ALA A 98 -29.70 -15.11 22.67
N ALA A 99 -29.89 -13.95 23.31
CA ALA A 99 -30.69 -13.84 24.53
C ALA A 99 -32.19 -14.07 24.30
N GLU A 100 -32.74 -13.72 23.14
CA GLU A 100 -34.12 -14.08 22.77
C GLU A 100 -34.30 -15.58 22.53
N LEU A 101 -33.31 -16.24 21.92
CA LEU A 101 -33.34 -17.69 21.69
C LEU A 101 -33.28 -18.50 23.00
N ASP A 102 -32.61 -17.98 24.03
CA ASP A 102 -32.44 -18.65 25.32
C ASP A 102 -33.63 -18.43 26.28
N ARG A 103 -34.62 -17.62 25.89
CA ARG A 103 -35.83 -17.39 26.68
C ARG A 103 -36.83 -18.51 26.41
N PRO A 104 -37.28 -19.28 27.42
CA PRO A 104 -38.27 -20.33 27.19
C PRO A 104 -39.54 -19.68 26.66
N THR A 105 -39.92 -20.07 25.44
CA THR A 105 -41.22 -19.74 24.87
C THR A 105 -42.27 -20.52 25.66
N THR A 106 -42.78 -19.92 26.73
CA THR A 106 -43.95 -20.45 27.42
C THR A 106 -45.14 -20.28 26.48
N ARG A 107 -45.46 -21.36 25.77
CA ARG A 107 -46.71 -21.53 25.04
C ARG A 107 -47.79 -22.05 25.97
#